data_AF-A0A938UB29-F1
#
_entry.id   AF-A0A938UB29-F1
#
_cell.length_a   1.000
_cell.length_b   1.000
_cell.length_c   1.000
_cell.angle_alpha   90.00
_cell.angle_beta   90.00
_cell.angle_gamma   90.00
#
_symmetry.space_group_name_H-M   'P 1'
#
loop_
_entity.id
_entity.type
_entity.pdbx_description
1 polymer ?
#
loop_
_entity_poly.entity_id
_entity_poly.type
_entity_poly.pdbx_seq_one_letter_code
_entity_poly.pdbx_strand_id
1 'polypeptide(L)'
;MRIADRQLKPIAQRIAATPNQLVDDKVVLELLGAVADKLGRSADQATAALSAPGMTRKAQLELAAQGMSKREKQDLLTLLDQSGFTFSPGAKNFLEALVGRATLNESGGAAPLPPPPSSGVSADTSGIRGILEKNVVIEAINLSSAPALRLHLEDTKQIGSTDAQGRFVLDANRVTGTDAMSRLNAGDVIRLRGRRADGTATDWVELKVGGRDADNAQFNGMRLTLTDDGRGSVGLGHNTSRPLTEPGAKLRFTNLRTGDVLDATADAKGSIPAGLKIAGKGGDQIAVSVSDGTNNTDLKTIATTLSVLAQSGVDTTDDPKPHKDETKPDGTPTYPLRRYTGPLFVNGVNSGDVRQGAIGNCYFPAAVAAVAHVSPKTIEDAITETTNAAGERDFNVRFYSRSGRMEMVTVDADLYTRSWGGPIYGTTGGHTDADKMELWFPILEKAFAKWKGSYDAIGNGGSSAAVLTALTGKSTTYLDPGYDSPDAIFRAVKAAGDNKQPMCAGTHDDKKLYTNTGVYANHAYSVLGAEESGGKKYILLRNPWGESEAGNDGKNDGYFKLELSQFVKLYSDVSILRA
;
A
#
# COMPACT_ATOMS: atom_id res chain seq x y z
N MET A 1 26.79 -32.56 5.66
CA MET A 1 27.62 -31.62 4.87
C MET A 1 28.77 -31.08 5.72
N ARG A 2 30.04 -31.22 5.29
CA ARG A 2 31.18 -30.61 6.00
C ARG A 2 31.82 -29.51 5.14
N ILE A 3 31.21 -28.32 5.16
CA ILE A 3 31.82 -27.10 4.63
C ILE A 3 32.81 -26.57 5.66
N ALA A 4 34.06 -26.38 5.24
CA ALA A 4 35.14 -25.98 6.14
C ALA A 4 35.32 -24.47 6.24
N ASP A 5 34.98 -23.74 5.18
CA ASP A 5 35.04 -22.30 5.14
C ASP A 5 34.03 -21.64 6.10
N ARG A 6 34.47 -20.60 6.81
CA ARG A 6 33.68 -19.96 7.88
C ARG A 6 32.54 -19.10 7.34
N GLN A 7 32.63 -18.61 6.11
CA GLN A 7 31.63 -17.75 5.48
C GLN A 7 30.63 -18.58 4.66
N LEU A 8 31.09 -19.63 3.96
CA LEU A 8 30.21 -20.55 3.23
C LEU A 8 29.39 -21.46 4.15
N LYS A 9 29.96 -21.91 5.27
CA LYS A 9 29.30 -22.84 6.19
C LYS A 9 27.92 -22.37 6.67
N PRO A 10 27.72 -21.12 7.15
CA PRO A 10 26.40 -20.66 7.56
C PRO A 10 25.39 -20.60 6.39
N ILE A 11 25.82 -20.19 5.19
CA ILE A 11 24.96 -20.15 4.00
C ILE A 11 24.50 -21.56 3.64
N ALA A 12 25.43 -22.51 3.60
CA ALA A 12 25.15 -23.90 3.26
C ALA A 12 24.26 -24.59 4.31
N GLN A 13 24.45 -24.29 5.61
CA GLN A 13 23.58 -24.76 6.68
C GLN A 13 22.15 -24.20 6.56
N ARG A 14 22.01 -22.92 6.17
CA ARG A 14 20.70 -22.28 5.95
C ARG A 14 19.95 -22.91 4.77
N ILE A 15 20.64 -23.17 3.65
CA ILE A 15 20.03 -23.82 2.49
C ILE A 15 19.61 -25.25 2.86
N ALA A 16 20.44 -25.99 3.60
CA ALA A 16 20.13 -27.36 4.03
C ALA A 16 18.99 -27.46 5.06
N ALA A 17 18.79 -26.42 5.87
CA ALA A 17 17.72 -26.37 6.86
C ALA A 17 16.34 -26.07 6.26
N THR A 18 16.27 -25.69 4.97
CA THR A 18 15.03 -25.28 4.30
C THR A 18 14.61 -26.31 3.25
N PRO A 19 13.53 -27.09 3.47
CA PRO A 19 13.07 -28.09 2.51
C PRO A 19 12.67 -27.46 1.18
N ASN A 20 13.10 -28.08 0.06
CA ASN A 20 12.81 -27.63 -1.32
C ASN A 20 13.27 -26.21 -1.68
N GLN A 21 14.22 -25.62 -0.93
CA GLN A 21 14.78 -24.33 -1.30
C GLN A 21 15.50 -24.42 -2.65
N LEU A 22 14.98 -23.67 -3.63
CA LEU A 22 15.64 -23.48 -4.92
C LEU A 22 16.84 -22.54 -4.73
N VAL A 23 18.03 -23.01 -5.09
CA VAL A 23 19.21 -22.16 -5.22
C VAL A 23 19.08 -21.44 -6.56
N ASP A 24 18.71 -20.17 -6.50
CA ASP A 24 18.54 -19.27 -7.64
C ASP A 24 19.66 -18.22 -7.70
N ASP A 25 19.56 -17.27 -8.64
CA ASP A 25 20.61 -16.28 -8.89
C ASP A 25 20.87 -15.36 -7.69
N LYS A 26 19.91 -15.20 -6.77
CA LYS A 26 20.08 -14.42 -5.54
C LYS A 26 20.97 -15.15 -4.53
N VAL A 27 20.70 -16.43 -4.31
CA VAL A 27 21.52 -17.27 -3.42
C VAL A 27 22.93 -17.43 -3.99
N VAL A 28 23.07 -17.49 -5.32
CA VAL A 28 24.38 -17.50 -5.98
C VAL A 28 25.19 -16.26 -5.61
N LEU A 29 24.63 -15.05 -5.65
CA LEU A 29 25.37 -13.82 -5.28
C LEU A 29 25.92 -13.85 -3.84
N GLU A 30 25.16 -14.41 -2.90
CA GLU A 30 25.63 -14.58 -1.51
C GLU A 30 26.80 -15.56 -1.42
N LEU A 31 26.74 -16.68 -2.17
CA LEU A 31 27.85 -17.62 -2.27
C LEU A 31 29.08 -16.99 -2.92
N LEU A 32 28.91 -16.11 -3.93
CA LEU A 32 30.02 -15.41 -4.56
C LEU A 32 30.70 -14.43 -3.60
N GLY A 33 29.92 -13.69 -2.83
CA GLY A 33 30.44 -12.79 -1.80
C GLY A 33 31.32 -13.50 -0.76
N ALA A 34 30.90 -14.69 -0.36
CA ALA A 34 31.60 -15.53 0.61
C ALA A 34 32.88 -16.21 0.08
N VAL A 35 33.14 -16.16 -1.23
CA VAL A 35 34.35 -16.78 -1.84
C VAL A 35 35.23 -15.78 -2.57
N ALA A 36 34.90 -14.49 -2.58
CA ALA A 36 35.60 -13.50 -3.38
C ALA A 36 36.49 -12.56 -2.52
N ASP A 37 36.90 -12.99 -1.33
CA ASP A 37 37.52 -12.16 -0.30
C ASP A 37 39.08 -12.20 -0.28
N LYS A 38 39.70 -13.20 -0.94
CA LYS A 38 41.16 -13.39 -0.94
C LYS A 38 41.97 -12.27 -1.60
N LEU A 39 41.33 -11.32 -2.27
CA LEU A 39 41.95 -10.12 -2.85
C LEU A 39 42.19 -8.99 -1.82
N GLY A 40 42.15 -9.30 -0.51
CA GLY A 40 42.28 -8.32 0.56
C GLY A 40 41.00 -7.50 0.78
N ARG A 41 39.85 -8.03 0.32
CA ARG A 41 38.52 -7.43 0.49
C ARG A 41 37.77 -8.18 1.58
N SER A 42 36.93 -7.49 2.34
CA SER A 42 35.94 -8.21 3.16
C SER A 42 34.86 -8.84 2.26
N ALA A 43 34.15 -9.84 2.78
CA ALA A 43 33.00 -10.46 2.10
C ALA A 43 31.95 -9.42 1.64
N ASP A 44 31.73 -8.38 2.46
CA ASP A 44 30.81 -7.29 2.15
C ASP A 44 31.32 -6.44 0.99
N GLN A 45 32.62 -6.14 0.95
CA GLN A 45 33.24 -5.41 -0.16
C GLN A 45 33.23 -6.23 -1.45
N ALA A 46 33.39 -7.55 -1.34
CA ALA A 46 33.31 -8.45 -2.48
C ALA A 46 31.88 -8.54 -3.04
N THR A 47 30.88 -8.66 -2.16
CA THR A 47 29.44 -8.69 -2.50
C THR A 47 28.99 -7.37 -3.14
N ALA A 48 29.41 -6.23 -2.58
CA ALA A 48 29.12 -4.91 -3.12
C ALA A 48 29.72 -4.72 -4.52
N ALA A 49 30.93 -5.24 -4.75
CA ALA A 49 31.54 -5.22 -6.08
C ALA A 49 30.76 -6.12 -7.06
N LEU A 50 30.43 -7.35 -6.68
CA LEU A 50 29.71 -8.31 -7.53
C LEU A 50 28.29 -7.86 -7.91
N SER A 51 27.69 -6.99 -7.10
CA SER A 51 26.32 -6.47 -7.28
C SER A 51 26.30 -5.05 -7.85
N ALA A 52 27.44 -4.52 -8.29
CA ALA A 52 27.52 -3.16 -8.82
C ALA A 52 26.65 -3.00 -10.08
N PRO A 53 25.97 -1.85 -10.26
CA PRO A 53 25.17 -1.58 -11.46
C PRO A 53 25.99 -1.76 -12.75
N GLY A 54 25.44 -2.51 -13.71
CA GLY A 54 26.11 -2.80 -14.99
C GLY A 54 27.08 -3.98 -14.97
N MET A 55 27.22 -4.69 -13.84
CA MET A 55 28.04 -5.90 -13.76
C MET A 55 27.44 -7.04 -14.61
N THR A 56 28.21 -7.57 -15.55
CA THR A 56 27.78 -8.71 -16.39
C THR A 56 28.02 -10.04 -15.68
N ARG A 57 27.27 -11.10 -16.04
CA ARG A 57 27.50 -12.46 -15.48
C ARG A 57 28.96 -12.91 -15.69
N LYS A 58 29.55 -12.57 -16.84
CA LYS A 58 30.96 -12.86 -17.12
C LYS A 58 31.90 -12.11 -16.17
N ALA A 59 31.67 -10.81 -15.94
CA ALA A 59 32.47 -10.02 -15.02
C ALA A 59 32.32 -10.49 -13.56
N GLN A 60 31.12 -10.92 -13.15
CA GLN A 60 30.89 -11.54 -11.85
C GLN A 60 31.69 -12.84 -11.70
N LEU A 61 31.67 -13.70 -12.72
CA LEU A 61 32.41 -14.95 -12.75
C LEU A 61 33.91 -14.72 -12.62
N GLU A 62 34.47 -13.78 -13.40
CA GLU A 62 35.89 -13.44 -13.37
C GLU A 62 36.33 -12.89 -12.01
N LEU A 63 35.56 -11.97 -11.44
CA LEU A 63 35.86 -11.37 -10.14
C LEU A 63 35.80 -12.41 -9.01
N ALA A 64 34.78 -13.26 -9.00
CA ALA A 64 34.65 -14.32 -8.01
C ALA A 64 35.76 -15.37 -8.16
N ALA A 65 36.12 -15.75 -9.38
CA ALA A 65 37.20 -16.70 -9.64
C ALA A 65 38.57 -16.18 -9.18
N GLN A 66 38.83 -14.87 -9.30
CA GLN A 66 40.07 -14.24 -8.83
C GLN A 66 40.17 -14.18 -7.30
N GLY A 67 39.04 -13.98 -6.62
CA GLY A 67 38.96 -13.91 -5.16
C GLY A 67 38.89 -15.26 -4.46
N MET A 68 38.69 -16.36 -5.18
CA MET A 68 38.44 -17.68 -4.60
C MET A 68 39.72 -18.47 -4.26
N SER A 69 39.80 -18.97 -3.04
CA SER A 69 40.84 -19.90 -2.62
C SER A 69 40.58 -21.33 -3.09
N LYS A 70 41.64 -22.16 -3.09
CA LYS A 70 41.51 -23.60 -3.39
C LYS A 70 40.57 -24.32 -2.40
N ARG A 71 40.45 -23.82 -1.17
CA ARG A 71 39.61 -24.42 -0.12
C ARG A 71 38.13 -24.09 -0.32
N GLU A 72 37.81 -22.84 -0.62
CA GLU A 72 36.43 -22.40 -0.95
C GLU A 72 35.93 -23.05 -2.23
N LYS A 73 36.81 -23.20 -3.23
CA LYS A 73 36.48 -23.98 -4.43
C LYS A 73 36.07 -25.42 -4.08
N GLN A 74 36.77 -26.07 -3.15
CA GLN A 74 36.42 -27.43 -2.70
C GLN A 74 35.10 -27.47 -1.91
N ASP A 75 34.80 -26.43 -1.14
CA ASP A 75 33.54 -26.27 -0.41
C ASP A 75 32.36 -26.02 -1.37
N LEU A 76 32.52 -25.21 -2.42
CA LEU A 76 31.50 -25.02 -3.46
C LEU A 76 31.25 -26.29 -4.29
N LEU A 77 32.29 -27.05 -4.61
CA LEU A 77 32.14 -28.38 -5.23
C LEU A 77 31.31 -29.30 -4.32
N THR A 78 31.60 -29.28 -3.02
CA THR A 78 30.86 -30.04 -2.01
C THR A 78 29.40 -29.61 -1.90
N LEU A 79 29.09 -28.33 -2.13
CA LEU A 79 27.72 -27.80 -2.17
C LEU A 79 26.99 -28.22 -3.45
N LEU A 80 27.65 -28.17 -4.61
CA LEU A 80 27.07 -28.60 -5.89
C LEU A 80 26.78 -30.11 -5.95
N ASP A 81 27.65 -30.92 -5.35
CA ASP A 81 27.57 -32.40 -5.44
C ASP A 81 26.66 -33.03 -4.39
N GLN A 82 26.22 -32.29 -3.38
CA GLN A 82 25.31 -32.83 -2.38
C GLN A 82 23.90 -32.95 -2.94
N SER A 83 23.45 -34.19 -3.09
CA SER A 83 22.22 -34.64 -3.76
C SER A 83 20.89 -34.13 -3.19
N GLY A 84 20.90 -33.15 -2.28
CA GLY A 84 19.71 -32.61 -1.62
C GLY A 84 19.37 -31.16 -2.01
N PHE A 85 20.21 -30.49 -2.81
CA PHE A 85 19.93 -29.11 -3.26
C PHE A 85 19.34 -29.08 -4.66
N THR A 86 18.27 -28.32 -4.82
CA THR A 86 17.67 -28.04 -6.13
C THR A 86 18.20 -26.71 -6.62
N PHE A 87 18.82 -26.68 -7.79
CA PHE A 87 19.35 -25.45 -8.41
C PHE A 87 18.49 -25.05 -9.61
N SER A 88 18.29 -23.76 -9.81
CA SER A 88 17.76 -23.28 -11.09
C SER A 88 18.79 -23.57 -12.20
N PRO A 89 18.37 -23.77 -13.46
CA PRO A 89 19.31 -24.04 -14.56
C PRO A 89 20.40 -22.95 -14.70
N GLY A 90 20.02 -21.67 -14.53
CA GLY A 90 20.95 -20.53 -14.57
C GLY A 90 21.92 -20.50 -13.39
N ALA A 91 21.42 -20.74 -12.18
CA ALA A 91 22.25 -20.77 -10.96
C ALA A 91 23.24 -21.94 -10.99
N LYS A 92 22.78 -23.12 -11.41
CA LYS A 92 23.61 -24.32 -11.55
C LYS A 92 24.74 -24.08 -12.56
N ASN A 93 24.40 -23.57 -13.74
CA ASN A 93 25.40 -23.28 -14.77
C ASN A 93 26.44 -22.26 -14.29
N PHE A 94 26.02 -21.22 -13.56
CA PHE A 94 26.94 -20.21 -13.05
C PHE A 94 27.94 -20.80 -12.04
N LEU A 95 27.46 -21.55 -11.04
CA LEU A 95 28.31 -22.16 -10.02
C LEU A 95 29.22 -23.25 -10.62
N GLU A 96 28.71 -24.05 -11.55
CA GLU A 96 29.51 -25.03 -12.29
C GLU A 96 30.60 -24.34 -13.14
N ALA A 97 30.30 -23.20 -13.76
CA ALA A 97 31.30 -22.40 -14.46
C ALA A 97 32.37 -21.84 -13.52
N LEU A 98 31.98 -21.36 -12.33
CA LEU A 98 32.91 -20.80 -11.34
C LEU A 98 33.91 -21.83 -10.83
N VAL A 99 33.47 -23.06 -10.60
CA VAL A 99 34.37 -24.15 -10.20
C VAL A 99 35.09 -24.81 -11.38
N GLY A 100 34.82 -24.37 -12.62
CA GLY A 100 35.47 -24.83 -13.84
C GLY A 100 34.96 -26.17 -14.37
N ARG A 101 33.70 -26.53 -14.08
CA ARG A 101 33.03 -27.74 -14.59
C ARG A 101 32.19 -27.50 -15.85
N ALA A 102 31.80 -26.26 -16.13
CA ALA A 102 30.99 -25.90 -17.28
C ALA A 102 31.44 -24.58 -17.92
N THR A 103 31.00 -24.32 -19.15
CA THR A 103 31.08 -22.98 -19.75
C THR A 103 29.91 -22.13 -19.29
N LEU A 104 30.15 -20.86 -18.97
CA LEU A 104 29.10 -19.92 -18.60
C LEU A 104 28.15 -19.67 -19.78
N ASN A 105 26.86 -19.89 -19.57
CA ASN A 105 25.82 -19.51 -20.51
C ASN A 105 25.38 -18.06 -20.22
N GLU A 106 25.74 -17.14 -21.12
CA GLU A 106 25.43 -15.71 -20.97
C GLU A 106 23.97 -15.36 -21.33
N SER A 107 23.22 -16.26 -21.96
CA SER A 107 21.84 -16.05 -22.47
C SER A 107 20.75 -16.86 -21.75
N GLY A 108 21.06 -17.49 -20.61
CA GLY A 108 20.17 -18.44 -19.92
C GLY A 108 19.02 -17.84 -19.09
N GLY A 109 17.96 -17.35 -19.75
CA GLY A 109 16.62 -17.18 -19.17
C GLY A 109 15.52 -17.81 -20.06
N ALA A 110 14.69 -18.71 -19.49
CA ALA A 110 13.44 -19.38 -19.96
C ALA A 110 13.28 -19.88 -21.45
N ALA A 111 12.49 -20.95 -21.67
CA ALA A 111 12.27 -21.61 -22.99
C ALA A 111 11.29 -20.86 -23.95
N PRO A 112 11.35 -21.04 -25.31
CA PRO A 112 10.56 -20.26 -26.29
C PRO A 112 9.16 -20.81 -26.66
N LEU A 113 8.28 -19.92 -27.16
CA LEU A 113 6.83 -20.09 -27.47
C LEU A 113 6.45 -20.25 -28.96
N PRO A 114 5.20 -20.67 -29.28
CA PRO A 114 4.69 -20.83 -30.66
C PRO A 114 4.41 -19.50 -31.43
N PRO A 115 4.46 -19.49 -32.78
CA PRO A 115 4.38 -18.28 -33.63
C PRO A 115 2.97 -17.64 -33.74
N PRO A 116 2.87 -16.35 -34.13
CA PRO A 116 1.61 -15.58 -34.12
C PRO A 116 0.66 -15.91 -35.30
N PRO A 117 -0.68 -15.76 -35.14
CA PRO A 117 -1.67 -15.99 -36.19
C PRO A 117 -1.67 -14.90 -37.28
N SER A 118 -2.15 -15.24 -38.48
CA SER A 118 -2.04 -14.43 -39.70
C SER A 118 -3.02 -13.26 -39.85
N SER A 119 -3.96 -13.04 -38.92
CA SER A 119 -4.99 -11.99 -39.09
C SER A 119 -5.60 -11.45 -37.80
N GLY A 120 -4.80 -11.23 -36.74
CA GLY A 120 -5.27 -10.56 -35.54
C GLY A 120 -4.43 -10.83 -34.32
N VAL A 121 -4.95 -10.44 -33.17
CA VAL A 121 -4.39 -10.77 -31.86
C VAL A 121 -5.19 -11.92 -31.25
N SER A 122 -4.48 -12.92 -30.73
CA SER A 122 -5.07 -14.06 -30.06
C SER A 122 -4.37 -14.31 -28.72
N ALA A 123 -5.10 -14.92 -27.79
CA ALA A 123 -4.54 -15.42 -26.56
C ALA A 123 -5.08 -16.82 -26.26
N ASP A 124 -4.22 -17.64 -25.69
CA ASP A 124 -4.57 -18.81 -24.92
C ASP A 124 -3.76 -18.81 -23.63
N THR A 125 -3.89 -19.87 -22.84
CA THR A 125 -3.19 -20.00 -21.55
C THR A 125 -1.66 -20.04 -21.66
N SER A 126 -1.09 -20.20 -22.87
CA SER A 126 0.36 -20.19 -23.07
C SER A 126 0.92 -18.79 -23.33
N GLY A 127 0.08 -17.81 -23.70
CA GLY A 127 0.51 -16.46 -23.98
C GLY A 127 -0.34 -15.70 -25.00
N ILE A 128 0.13 -14.51 -25.36
CA ILE A 128 -0.54 -13.59 -26.29
C ILE A 128 0.34 -13.38 -27.52
N ARG A 129 -0.27 -13.41 -28.70
CA ARG A 129 0.45 -13.37 -29.97
C ARG A 129 -0.42 -12.78 -31.08
N GLY A 130 0.21 -12.06 -31.99
CA GLY A 130 -0.51 -11.46 -33.10
C GLY A 130 0.28 -10.38 -33.83
N ILE A 131 -0.47 -9.51 -34.49
CA ILE A 131 0.04 -8.37 -35.26
C ILE A 131 -0.68 -7.10 -34.80
N LEU A 132 0.10 -6.06 -34.47
CA LEU A 132 -0.34 -4.69 -34.22
C LEU A 132 0.45 -3.72 -35.11
N GLU A 133 0.33 -2.41 -34.86
CA GLU A 133 1.17 -1.41 -35.52
C GLU A 133 2.67 -1.69 -35.27
N LYS A 134 3.52 -1.31 -36.23
CA LYS A 134 4.97 -1.60 -36.21
C LYS A 134 5.67 -0.78 -35.13
N ASN A 135 6.68 -1.38 -34.48
CA ASN A 135 7.55 -0.72 -33.51
C ASN A 135 6.81 -0.01 -32.35
N VAL A 136 5.69 -0.58 -31.89
CA VAL A 136 4.94 -0.05 -30.75
C VAL A 136 5.19 -0.90 -29.51
N VAL A 137 5.10 -0.26 -28.35
CA VAL A 137 5.03 -0.94 -27.06
C VAL A 137 3.62 -1.49 -26.87
N ILE A 138 3.46 -2.72 -26.42
CA ILE A 138 2.15 -3.34 -26.21
C ILE A 138 1.78 -3.21 -24.75
N GLU A 139 0.64 -2.57 -24.50
CA GLU A 139 0.04 -2.42 -23.18
C GLU A 139 -1.26 -3.23 -23.09
N ALA A 140 -1.47 -3.93 -21.98
CA ALA A 140 -2.64 -4.79 -21.79
C ALA A 140 -3.18 -4.77 -20.36
N ILE A 141 -4.45 -5.11 -20.23
CA ILE A 141 -5.15 -5.36 -18.97
C ILE A 141 -6.11 -6.55 -19.11
N ASN A 142 -6.17 -7.40 -18.09
CA ASN A 142 -7.12 -8.49 -17.95
C ASN A 142 -8.38 -7.99 -17.23
N LEU A 143 -9.44 -7.77 -18.01
CA LEU A 143 -10.73 -7.25 -17.55
C LEU A 143 -11.54 -8.26 -16.77
N SER A 144 -11.24 -9.56 -16.85
CA SER A 144 -11.91 -10.57 -16.04
C SER A 144 -11.42 -10.59 -14.59
N SER A 145 -10.14 -10.28 -14.38
CA SER A 145 -9.60 -10.07 -13.03
C SER A 145 -9.80 -8.63 -12.51
N ALA A 146 -9.88 -7.62 -13.39
CA ALA A 146 -9.91 -6.21 -13.00
C ALA A 146 -11.06 -5.79 -12.03
N PRO A 147 -12.25 -6.43 -12.04
CA PRO A 147 -13.26 -6.20 -11.01
C PRO A 147 -12.73 -6.55 -9.62
N ALA A 148 -12.06 -7.69 -9.43
CA ALA A 148 -11.53 -8.11 -8.13
C ALA A 148 -10.27 -7.35 -7.69
N LEU A 149 -9.44 -6.87 -8.63
CA LEU A 149 -8.19 -6.14 -8.32
C LEU A 149 -8.41 -4.62 -8.29
N ARG A 150 -7.60 -3.82 -7.57
CA ARG A 150 -7.79 -2.35 -7.43
C ARG A 150 -7.38 -1.53 -8.69
N LEU A 151 -7.69 -2.01 -9.89
CA LEU A 151 -7.25 -1.40 -11.15
C LEU A 151 -8.33 -0.54 -11.83
N HIS A 152 -7.88 0.47 -12.57
CA HIS A 152 -8.63 1.29 -13.52
C HIS A 152 -8.47 0.74 -14.95
N LEU A 153 -9.34 1.13 -15.89
CA LEU A 153 -9.25 0.65 -17.28
C LEU A 153 -7.97 1.12 -18.00
N GLU A 154 -7.39 2.21 -17.52
CA GLU A 154 -6.11 2.77 -17.97
C GLU A 154 -4.89 2.13 -17.30
N ASP A 155 -5.06 1.41 -16.19
CA ASP A 155 -3.99 0.74 -15.46
C ASP A 155 -3.54 -0.50 -16.23
N THR A 156 -2.68 -0.27 -17.21
CA THR A 156 -2.22 -1.29 -18.14
C THR A 156 -0.77 -1.65 -17.90
N LYS A 157 -0.43 -2.91 -18.18
CA LYS A 157 0.93 -3.39 -18.13
C LYS A 157 1.55 -3.35 -19.52
N GLN A 158 2.74 -2.80 -19.64
CA GLN A 158 3.59 -3.10 -20.79
C GLN A 158 3.96 -4.59 -20.79
N ILE A 159 3.40 -5.35 -21.73
CA ILE A 159 3.61 -6.79 -21.85
C ILE A 159 4.70 -7.14 -22.88
N GLY A 160 5.04 -6.21 -23.76
CA GLY A 160 6.07 -6.41 -24.77
C GLY A 160 6.11 -5.29 -25.79
N SER A 161 6.67 -5.57 -26.96
CA SER A 161 6.71 -4.66 -28.10
C SER A 161 6.55 -5.45 -29.40
N THR A 162 6.10 -4.78 -30.46
CA THR A 162 6.08 -5.36 -31.80
C THR A 162 7.44 -5.23 -32.49
N ASP A 163 7.73 -6.15 -33.40
CA ASP A 163 8.88 -6.06 -34.30
C ASP A 163 8.65 -5.05 -35.44
N ALA A 164 9.65 -4.93 -36.33
CA ALA A 164 9.61 -4.05 -37.50
C ALA A 164 8.49 -4.39 -38.50
N GLN A 165 7.87 -5.56 -38.36
CA GLN A 165 6.74 -6.03 -39.15
C GLN A 165 5.42 -5.98 -38.37
N GLY A 166 5.42 -5.49 -37.13
CA GLY A 166 4.23 -5.38 -36.27
C GLY A 166 3.89 -6.65 -35.50
N ARG A 167 4.73 -7.68 -35.58
CA ARG A 167 4.45 -9.00 -34.97
C ARG A 167 4.97 -9.07 -33.56
N PHE A 168 4.30 -9.87 -32.73
CA PHE A 168 4.75 -10.18 -31.38
C PHE A 168 4.28 -11.56 -30.93
N VAL A 169 5.07 -12.17 -30.04
CA VAL A 169 4.76 -13.40 -29.32
C VAL A 169 5.28 -13.25 -27.90
N LEU A 170 4.40 -13.37 -26.92
CA LEU A 170 4.70 -13.14 -25.51
C LEU A 170 4.16 -14.30 -24.68
N ASP A 171 4.99 -14.90 -23.83
CA ASP A 171 4.60 -16.07 -23.03
C ASP A 171 3.74 -15.61 -21.88
N ALA A 172 2.99 -16.56 -21.33
CA ALA A 172 2.28 -16.40 -20.07
C ALA A 172 3.17 -15.74 -19.00
N ASN A 173 4.44 -16.12 -18.83
CA ASN A 173 5.29 -15.53 -17.77
C ASN A 173 5.66 -14.07 -18.02
N ARG A 174 5.76 -13.67 -19.28
CA ARG A 174 6.09 -12.30 -19.71
C ARG A 174 4.87 -11.41 -19.69
N VAL A 175 3.72 -11.92 -20.13
CA VAL A 175 2.46 -11.16 -20.07
C VAL A 175 1.93 -11.08 -18.65
N THR A 176 2.07 -12.14 -17.85
CA THR A 176 1.58 -12.18 -16.47
C THR A 176 2.60 -11.71 -15.42
N GLY A 177 2.22 -11.68 -14.14
CA GLY A 177 3.13 -11.29 -13.05
C GLY A 177 3.06 -9.82 -12.65
N THR A 178 2.05 -9.11 -13.12
CA THR A 178 1.58 -7.85 -12.52
C THR A 178 0.07 -7.91 -12.46
N ASP A 179 -0.55 -6.97 -11.79
CA ASP A 179 -1.96 -7.11 -11.40
C ASP A 179 -2.87 -6.85 -12.57
N ALA A 180 -2.50 -5.89 -13.41
CA ALA A 180 -3.16 -5.66 -14.69
C ALA A 180 -3.17 -6.90 -15.58
N MET A 181 -2.26 -7.86 -15.39
CA MET A 181 -2.24 -9.14 -16.09
C MET A 181 -1.94 -10.27 -15.10
N SER A 182 -2.67 -10.35 -13.99
CA SER A 182 -2.31 -11.26 -12.88
C SER A 182 -2.28 -12.73 -13.29
N ARG A 183 -3.12 -13.07 -14.27
CA ARG A 183 -3.29 -14.39 -14.85
C ARG A 183 -3.68 -14.29 -16.33
N LEU A 184 -3.68 -15.44 -16.99
CA LEU A 184 -4.15 -15.61 -18.36
C LEU A 184 -4.91 -16.95 -18.45
N ASN A 185 -6.08 -17.01 -17.83
CA ASN A 185 -6.91 -18.22 -17.80
C ASN A 185 -7.82 -18.29 -19.02
N ALA A 186 -8.19 -19.51 -19.42
CA ALA A 186 -9.22 -19.69 -20.43
C ALA A 186 -10.52 -19.04 -19.96
N GLY A 187 -11.17 -18.25 -20.82
CA GLY A 187 -12.34 -17.47 -20.42
C GLY A 187 -12.05 -15.99 -20.15
N ASP A 188 -10.82 -15.63 -19.78
CA ASP A 188 -10.50 -14.24 -19.44
C ASP A 188 -10.67 -13.30 -20.64
N VAL A 189 -11.17 -12.09 -20.38
CA VAL A 189 -11.27 -11.01 -21.36
C VAL A 189 -10.06 -10.09 -21.20
N ILE A 190 -9.18 -10.07 -22.19
CA ILE A 190 -8.00 -9.20 -22.23
C ILE A 190 -8.27 -8.03 -23.17
N ARG A 191 -7.92 -6.83 -22.72
CA ARG A 191 -7.91 -5.63 -23.54
C ARG A 191 -6.48 -5.13 -23.70
N LEU A 192 -6.05 -4.88 -24.93
CA LEU A 192 -4.68 -4.46 -25.24
C LEU A 192 -4.61 -3.46 -26.39
N ARG A 193 -3.52 -2.70 -26.46
CA ARG A 193 -3.24 -1.73 -27.54
C ARG A 193 -1.75 -1.51 -27.73
N GLY A 194 -1.38 -0.88 -28.83
CA GLY A 194 -0.04 -0.37 -29.07
C GLY A 194 0.13 1.07 -28.56
N ARG A 195 1.27 1.38 -27.96
CA ARG A 195 1.73 2.74 -27.65
C ARG A 195 2.94 3.09 -28.50
N ARG A 196 2.83 4.19 -29.23
CA ARG A 196 3.88 4.74 -30.08
C ARG A 196 4.92 5.48 -29.24
N ALA A 197 6.11 5.68 -29.80
CA ALA A 197 7.20 6.39 -29.14
C ALA A 197 6.87 7.85 -28.78
N ASP A 198 5.95 8.48 -29.50
CA ASP A 198 5.45 9.84 -29.22
C ASP A 198 4.41 9.89 -28.07
N GLY A 199 4.10 8.73 -27.47
CA GLY A 199 3.16 8.60 -26.35
C GLY A 199 1.70 8.40 -26.78
N THR A 200 1.37 8.56 -28.07
CA THR A 200 0.02 8.26 -28.58
C THR A 200 -0.22 6.75 -28.62
N ALA A 201 -1.49 6.33 -28.54
CA ALA A 201 -1.85 4.92 -28.54
C ALA A 201 -2.77 4.56 -29.71
N THR A 202 -2.75 3.29 -30.11
CA THR A 202 -3.73 2.72 -31.04
C THR A 202 -5.06 2.48 -30.32
N ASP A 203 -6.08 2.18 -31.11
CA ASP A 203 -7.35 1.71 -30.58
C ASP A 203 -7.17 0.42 -29.77
N TRP A 204 -8.08 0.21 -28.83
CA TRP A 204 -8.14 -0.99 -28.02
C TRP A 204 -8.58 -2.19 -28.85
N VAL A 205 -7.90 -3.31 -28.62
CA VAL A 205 -8.29 -4.64 -29.08
C VAL A 205 -8.69 -5.44 -27.85
N GLU A 206 -9.91 -5.98 -27.87
CA GLU A 206 -10.41 -6.88 -26.85
C GLU A 206 -10.46 -8.29 -27.39
N LEU A 207 -10.01 -9.26 -26.59
CA LEU A 207 -10.03 -10.67 -26.95
C LEU A 207 -10.31 -11.56 -25.74
N LYS A 208 -11.03 -12.65 -25.97
CA LYS A 208 -11.27 -13.69 -24.97
C LYS A 208 -10.18 -14.76 -25.08
N VAL A 209 -9.61 -15.17 -23.96
CA VAL A 209 -8.56 -16.20 -23.91
C VAL A 209 -9.19 -17.56 -24.24
N GLY A 210 -8.65 -18.23 -25.26
CA GLY A 210 -9.16 -19.52 -25.72
C GLY A 210 -8.94 -20.65 -24.71
N GLY A 211 -9.89 -21.60 -24.67
CA GLY A 211 -9.85 -22.80 -23.84
C GLY A 211 -11.22 -23.09 -23.22
N ARG A 212 -11.28 -24.06 -22.29
CA ARG A 212 -12.52 -24.36 -21.54
C ARG A 212 -12.62 -23.41 -20.35
N ASP A 213 -13.62 -22.55 -20.42
CA ASP A 213 -13.95 -21.59 -19.35
C ASP A 213 -14.56 -22.32 -18.15
N ALA A 214 -13.93 -22.17 -16.98
CA ALA A 214 -14.37 -22.78 -15.72
C ALA A 214 -14.60 -21.72 -14.62
N ASP A 215 -14.34 -20.45 -14.93
CA ASP A 215 -14.37 -19.37 -13.96
C ASP A 215 -15.71 -18.62 -14.09
N ASN A 216 -16.38 -18.38 -12.96
CA ASN A 216 -17.56 -17.52 -12.97
C ASN A 216 -17.14 -16.05 -13.12
N ALA A 217 -17.98 -15.24 -13.78
CA ALA A 217 -17.80 -13.79 -13.80
C ALA A 217 -17.70 -13.24 -12.37
N GLN A 218 -16.80 -12.27 -12.19
CA GLN A 218 -16.56 -11.67 -10.88
C GLN A 218 -17.25 -10.33 -10.74
N PHE A 219 -17.79 -10.04 -9.55
CA PHE A 219 -18.46 -8.77 -9.23
C PHE A 219 -17.82 -8.09 -8.01
N ASN A 220 -17.55 -6.79 -8.11
CA ASN A 220 -17.00 -5.99 -7.01
C ASN A 220 -18.08 -5.12 -6.36
N GLY A 221 -18.68 -5.65 -5.30
CA GLY A 221 -19.71 -4.96 -4.52
C GLY A 221 -19.24 -3.67 -3.87
N MET A 222 -17.94 -3.52 -3.56
CA MET A 222 -17.40 -2.30 -2.93
C MET A 222 -17.35 -1.09 -3.87
N ARG A 223 -17.56 -1.32 -5.17
CA ARG A 223 -17.61 -0.26 -6.19
C ARG A 223 -19.04 0.15 -6.53
N LEU A 224 -20.02 -0.58 -5.99
CA LEU A 224 -21.44 -0.25 -6.11
C LEU A 224 -21.88 0.57 -4.90
N THR A 225 -22.43 1.73 -5.15
CA THR A 225 -23.08 2.59 -4.16
C THR A 225 -24.57 2.36 -4.19
N LEU A 226 -25.15 2.11 -3.00
CA LEU A 226 -26.59 2.04 -2.80
C LEU A 226 -27.03 3.29 -2.04
N THR A 227 -27.88 4.09 -2.66
CA THR A 227 -28.35 5.35 -2.09
C THR A 227 -29.86 5.31 -1.94
N ASP A 228 -30.36 5.26 -0.71
CA ASP A 228 -31.77 5.56 -0.44
C ASP A 228 -32.07 6.99 -0.90
N ASP A 229 -33.07 7.19 -1.75
CA ASP A 229 -33.47 8.51 -2.22
C ASP A 229 -34.51 9.20 -1.33
N GLY A 230 -34.88 8.56 -0.22
CA GLY A 230 -35.85 9.05 0.76
C GLY A 230 -37.30 9.00 0.26
N ARG A 231 -37.54 8.40 -0.92
CA ARG A 231 -38.87 8.27 -1.54
C ARG A 231 -39.27 6.81 -1.77
N GLY A 232 -38.61 5.89 -1.06
CA GLY A 232 -38.90 4.45 -1.14
C GLY A 232 -38.24 3.76 -2.34
N SER A 233 -37.17 4.35 -2.90
CA SER A 233 -36.32 3.67 -3.86
C SER A 233 -34.84 3.84 -3.54
N VAL A 234 -34.05 2.86 -3.96
CA VAL A 234 -32.61 2.80 -3.79
C VAL A 234 -31.97 2.95 -5.15
N GLY A 235 -31.19 4.01 -5.32
CA GLY A 235 -30.36 4.21 -6.50
C GLY A 235 -29.13 3.33 -6.47
N LEU A 236 -28.81 2.72 -7.61
CA LEU A 236 -27.59 1.96 -7.84
C LEU A 236 -26.63 2.86 -8.63
N GLY A 237 -25.51 3.22 -8.02
CA GLY A 237 -24.46 4.02 -8.63
C GLY A 237 -23.12 3.30 -8.58
N HIS A 238 -22.18 3.70 -9.45
CA HIS A 238 -20.80 3.24 -9.40
C HIS A 238 -19.91 4.20 -10.20
N ASN A 239 -18.60 4.09 -9.98
CA ASN A 239 -17.64 4.85 -10.77
C ASN A 239 -17.38 4.15 -12.11
N THR A 240 -17.71 4.79 -13.23
CA THR A 240 -17.55 4.24 -14.58
C THR A 240 -16.09 4.16 -15.08
N SER A 241 -15.13 4.76 -14.36
CA SER A 241 -13.70 4.55 -14.62
C SER A 241 -13.16 3.24 -14.04
N ARG A 242 -13.99 2.49 -13.30
CA ARG A 242 -13.63 1.20 -12.68
C ARG A 242 -14.71 0.15 -12.93
N PRO A 243 -14.40 -0.99 -13.54
CA PRO A 243 -15.41 -2.01 -13.82
C PRO A 243 -16.00 -2.57 -12.50
N LEU A 244 -17.32 -2.78 -12.49
CA LEU A 244 -18.02 -3.54 -11.46
C LEU A 244 -17.88 -5.05 -11.67
N THR A 245 -17.85 -5.46 -12.93
CA THR A 245 -17.76 -6.85 -13.37
C THR A 245 -17.12 -6.90 -14.76
N GLU A 246 -16.90 -8.10 -15.27
CA GLU A 246 -16.39 -8.32 -16.62
C GLU A 246 -17.35 -7.76 -17.68
N PRO A 247 -16.82 -7.25 -18.83
CA PRO A 247 -17.66 -6.79 -19.93
C PRO A 247 -18.68 -7.84 -20.38
N GLY A 248 -19.93 -7.42 -20.58
CA GLY A 248 -21.01 -8.31 -21.03
C GLY A 248 -21.60 -9.24 -19.98
N ALA A 249 -21.09 -9.25 -18.75
CA ALA A 249 -21.65 -10.05 -17.67
C ALA A 249 -23.10 -9.63 -17.32
N LYS A 250 -23.94 -10.60 -16.96
CA LYS A 250 -25.33 -10.36 -16.54
C LYS A 250 -25.37 -10.23 -15.02
N LEU A 251 -26.09 -9.24 -14.52
CA LEU A 251 -26.27 -8.98 -13.08
C LEU A 251 -27.74 -9.00 -12.69
N ARG A 252 -28.00 -9.47 -11.47
CA ARG A 252 -29.31 -9.43 -10.82
C ARG A 252 -29.19 -8.83 -9.44
N PHE A 253 -29.93 -7.76 -9.17
CA PHE A 253 -30.07 -7.11 -7.88
C PHE A 253 -31.42 -7.50 -7.27
N THR A 254 -31.42 -8.05 -6.06
CA THR A 254 -32.64 -8.47 -5.36
C THR A 254 -32.70 -7.79 -4.00
N ASN A 255 -33.73 -6.99 -3.73
CA ASN A 255 -33.96 -6.48 -2.38
C ASN A 255 -34.51 -7.60 -1.52
N LEU A 256 -33.76 -8.02 -0.51
CA LEU A 256 -34.10 -9.17 0.33
C LEU A 256 -35.31 -8.91 1.23
N ARG A 257 -35.62 -7.64 1.54
CA ARG A 257 -36.79 -7.30 2.35
C ARG A 257 -38.06 -7.24 1.50
N THR A 258 -38.02 -6.64 0.31
CA THR A 258 -39.22 -6.48 -0.53
C THR A 258 -39.44 -7.63 -1.50
N GLY A 259 -38.39 -8.37 -1.84
CA GLY A 259 -38.41 -9.41 -2.88
C GLY A 259 -38.30 -8.86 -4.30
N ASP A 260 -38.20 -7.54 -4.47
CA ASP A 260 -38.09 -6.92 -5.79
C ASP A 260 -36.76 -7.26 -6.45
N VAL A 261 -36.78 -7.38 -7.78
CA VAL A 261 -35.64 -7.75 -8.60
C VAL A 261 -35.41 -6.73 -9.71
N LEU A 262 -34.14 -6.40 -9.95
CA LEU A 262 -33.68 -5.58 -11.06
C LEU A 262 -32.51 -6.28 -11.76
N ASP A 263 -32.65 -6.53 -13.06
CA ASP A 263 -31.57 -7.13 -13.87
C ASP A 263 -30.86 -6.06 -14.70
N ALA A 264 -29.55 -6.24 -14.90
CA ALA A 264 -28.72 -5.40 -15.75
C ALA A 264 -27.69 -6.24 -16.52
N THR A 265 -27.13 -5.68 -17.59
CA THR A 265 -25.97 -6.26 -18.30
C THR A 265 -24.86 -5.23 -18.31
N ALA A 266 -23.65 -5.67 -17.97
CA ALA A 266 -22.49 -4.81 -17.96
C ALA A 266 -22.08 -4.42 -19.39
N ASP A 267 -21.78 -3.15 -19.59
CA ASP A 267 -21.29 -2.64 -20.87
C ASP A 267 -19.83 -3.04 -21.14
N ALA A 268 -19.26 -2.53 -22.24
CA ALA A 268 -17.86 -2.78 -22.62
C ALA A 268 -16.82 -2.23 -21.62
N LYS A 269 -17.24 -1.49 -20.59
CA LYS A 269 -16.40 -1.00 -19.50
C LYS A 269 -16.66 -1.75 -18.19
N GLY A 270 -17.47 -2.81 -18.22
CA GLY A 270 -17.85 -3.53 -17.01
C GLY A 270 -18.79 -2.73 -16.11
N SER A 271 -19.49 -1.73 -16.65
CA SER A 271 -20.36 -0.81 -15.93
C SER A 271 -21.83 -1.15 -16.13
N ILE A 272 -22.65 -0.93 -15.10
CA ILE A 272 -24.11 -1.00 -15.24
C ILE A 272 -24.66 0.32 -15.82
N PRO A 273 -25.85 0.32 -16.46
CA PRO A 273 -26.51 1.55 -16.88
C PRO A 273 -26.70 2.55 -15.74
N ALA A 274 -26.59 3.85 -16.04
CA ALA A 274 -26.82 4.90 -15.05
C ALA A 274 -28.31 5.05 -14.72
N GLY A 275 -28.61 5.51 -13.50
CA GLY A 275 -29.97 5.83 -13.08
C GLY A 275 -30.83 4.60 -12.73
N LEU A 276 -30.22 3.42 -12.62
CA LEU A 276 -30.89 2.22 -12.14
C LEU A 276 -31.38 2.40 -10.71
N LYS A 277 -32.61 1.97 -10.46
CA LYS A 277 -33.27 2.05 -9.15
C LYS A 277 -34.02 0.76 -8.87
N ILE A 278 -34.00 0.35 -7.61
CA ILE A 278 -34.82 -0.75 -7.10
C ILE A 278 -35.66 -0.24 -5.94
N ALA A 279 -36.86 -0.79 -5.73
CA ALA A 279 -37.68 -0.41 -4.60
C ALA A 279 -36.98 -0.78 -3.28
N GLY A 280 -37.02 0.12 -2.30
CA GLY A 280 -36.31 -0.08 -1.03
C GLY A 280 -36.10 1.20 -0.23
N LYS A 281 -35.47 1.07 0.93
CA LYS A 281 -35.16 2.17 1.84
C LYS A 281 -33.90 1.89 2.66
N GLY A 282 -33.46 2.87 3.43
CA GLY A 282 -32.47 2.70 4.48
C GLY A 282 -32.70 1.50 5.39
N GLY A 283 -31.64 0.73 5.62
CA GLY A 283 -31.63 -0.50 6.40
C GLY A 283 -31.96 -1.77 5.59
N ASP A 284 -32.31 -1.65 4.31
CA ASP A 284 -32.57 -2.81 3.45
C ASP A 284 -31.27 -3.50 3.02
N GLN A 285 -31.36 -4.72 2.50
CA GLN A 285 -30.23 -5.45 1.91
C GLN A 285 -30.52 -5.80 0.45
N ILE A 286 -29.55 -5.57 -0.43
CA ILE A 286 -29.61 -5.92 -1.85
C ILE A 286 -28.61 -7.03 -2.14
N ALA A 287 -29.11 -8.23 -2.45
CA ALA A 287 -28.28 -9.32 -2.95
C ALA A 287 -27.97 -9.10 -4.44
N VAL A 288 -26.72 -9.36 -4.83
CA VAL A 288 -26.24 -9.26 -6.21
C VAL A 288 -25.77 -10.62 -6.69
N SER A 289 -26.34 -11.12 -7.77
CA SER A 289 -25.86 -12.29 -8.51
C SER A 289 -25.23 -11.84 -9.83
N VAL A 290 -24.19 -12.55 -10.27
CA VAL A 290 -23.49 -12.25 -11.54
C VAL A 290 -23.30 -13.51 -12.37
N SER A 291 -23.39 -13.41 -13.69
CA SER A 291 -23.15 -14.51 -14.62
C SER A 291 -22.35 -14.09 -15.84
N ASP A 292 -21.43 -14.97 -16.25
CA ASP A 292 -20.66 -14.87 -17.50
C ASP A 292 -21.46 -15.36 -18.73
N GLY A 293 -22.64 -15.95 -18.51
CA GLY A 293 -23.48 -16.54 -19.55
C GLY A 293 -23.06 -17.94 -20.02
N THR A 294 -22.03 -18.56 -19.45
CA THR A 294 -21.50 -19.86 -19.89
C THR A 294 -21.65 -20.94 -18.83
N ASN A 295 -21.19 -20.71 -17.59
CA ASN A 295 -21.11 -21.75 -16.55
C ASN A 295 -22.09 -21.55 -15.38
N ASN A 296 -22.60 -20.34 -15.15
CA ASN A 296 -23.53 -20.01 -14.06
C ASN A 296 -24.77 -19.22 -14.53
N THR A 297 -25.48 -19.73 -15.54
CA THR A 297 -26.50 -19.00 -16.32
C THR A 297 -27.80 -18.68 -15.60
N ASP A 298 -28.09 -19.27 -14.44
CA ASP A 298 -29.37 -19.14 -13.74
C ASP A 298 -29.43 -18.00 -12.70
N LEU A 299 -28.30 -17.29 -12.49
CA LEU A 299 -28.16 -16.17 -11.54
C LEU A 299 -28.62 -16.49 -10.11
N LYS A 300 -28.64 -17.77 -9.71
CA LYS A 300 -29.03 -18.18 -8.35
C LYS A 300 -27.94 -17.99 -7.32
N THR A 301 -26.68 -18.00 -7.74
CA THR A 301 -25.55 -17.82 -6.84
C THR A 301 -25.38 -16.33 -6.54
N ILE A 302 -25.63 -15.97 -5.29
CA ILE A 302 -25.39 -14.61 -4.78
C ILE A 302 -23.88 -14.39 -4.73
N ALA A 303 -23.39 -13.44 -5.51
CA ALA A 303 -22.00 -13.02 -5.51
C ALA A 303 -21.67 -12.15 -4.29
N THR A 304 -22.61 -11.29 -3.88
CA THR A 304 -22.48 -10.48 -2.66
C THR A 304 -23.84 -9.96 -2.19
N THR A 305 -23.92 -9.41 -0.98
CA THR A 305 -25.10 -8.72 -0.46
C THR A 305 -24.66 -7.41 0.17
N LEU A 306 -25.36 -6.32 -0.16
CA LEU A 306 -24.98 -4.95 0.20
C LEU A 306 -26.09 -4.28 0.98
N SER A 307 -25.76 -3.58 2.06
CA SER A 307 -26.73 -2.85 2.88
C SER A 307 -27.02 -1.46 2.30
N VAL A 308 -28.30 -1.07 2.33
CA VAL A 308 -28.77 0.26 1.95
C VAL A 308 -28.69 1.15 3.17
N LEU A 309 -27.93 2.23 3.09
CA LEU A 309 -27.73 3.11 4.24
C LEU A 309 -28.97 3.98 4.46
N ALA A 310 -29.46 4.03 5.70
CA ALA A 310 -30.48 4.98 6.07
C ALA A 310 -29.95 6.40 5.91
N GLN A 311 -30.74 7.30 5.32
CA GLN A 311 -30.39 8.72 5.26
C GLN A 311 -30.47 9.35 6.66
N SER A 312 -29.42 9.11 7.44
CA SER A 312 -28.74 9.98 8.41
C SER A 312 -27.73 9.14 9.23
N GLY A 313 -26.58 8.75 8.62
CA GLY A 313 -25.49 8.07 9.35
C GLY A 313 -24.52 7.33 8.44
N VAL A 314 -23.22 7.34 8.77
CA VAL A 314 -22.11 6.68 8.05
C VAL A 314 -22.16 5.14 8.23
N ASP A 315 -21.86 4.34 7.20
CA ASP A 315 -21.78 2.85 7.31
C ASP A 315 -20.50 2.39 8.02
N THR A 316 -20.63 1.38 8.87
CA THR A 316 -19.71 1.04 9.96
C THR A 316 -19.26 -0.43 9.99
N THR A 317 -19.39 -1.23 8.93
CA THR A 317 -19.11 -2.68 9.02
C THR A 317 -17.77 -3.18 8.43
N ASP A 318 -17.14 -2.48 7.49
CA ASP A 318 -15.82 -2.88 6.96
C ASP A 318 -14.68 -2.01 7.51
N ASP A 319 -13.52 -2.64 7.66
CA ASP A 319 -12.27 -1.93 7.97
C ASP A 319 -11.88 -1.00 6.82
N PRO A 320 -11.32 0.19 7.13
CA PRO A 320 -10.81 1.08 6.10
C PRO A 320 -9.78 0.34 5.25
N LYS A 321 -9.90 0.46 3.92
CA LYS A 321 -8.91 -0.13 3.00
C LYS A 321 -7.51 0.39 3.36
N PRO A 322 -6.47 -0.45 3.25
CA PRO A 322 -5.12 0.00 3.52
C PRO A 322 -4.70 1.04 2.46
N HIS A 323 -3.62 1.76 2.76
CA HIS A 323 -2.96 2.64 1.81
C HIS A 323 -2.59 1.86 0.55
N LYS A 324 -2.63 2.50 -0.61
CA LYS A 324 -2.35 1.82 -1.90
C LYS A 324 -0.96 1.16 -1.94
N ASP A 325 0.00 1.72 -1.23
CA ASP A 325 1.37 1.17 -1.14
C ASP A 325 1.43 -0.12 -0.30
N GLU A 326 0.40 -0.34 0.53
CA GLU A 326 0.24 -1.49 1.42
C GLU A 326 -0.89 -2.42 0.98
N THR A 327 -1.36 -2.22 -0.25
CA THR A 327 -2.11 -3.24 -1.00
C THR A 327 -1.14 -4.01 -1.87
N LYS A 328 -1.18 -5.33 -1.77
CA LYS A 328 -0.73 -6.17 -2.86
C LYS A 328 -1.53 -5.78 -4.08
N PRO A 329 -0.97 -6.01 -5.25
CA PRO A 329 -1.54 -5.27 -6.33
C PRO A 329 -2.78 -6.01 -6.92
N ASP A 330 -3.09 -7.21 -6.37
CA ASP A 330 -4.41 -7.85 -6.35
C ASP A 330 -5.48 -7.13 -5.50
N GLY A 331 -5.15 -5.96 -4.94
CA GLY A 331 -6.01 -5.15 -4.09
C GLY A 331 -6.18 -5.69 -2.67
N THR A 332 -5.64 -6.87 -2.36
CA THR A 332 -5.63 -7.40 -1.00
C THR A 332 -4.58 -6.68 -0.16
N PRO A 333 -4.81 -6.54 1.16
CA PRO A 333 -3.80 -6.01 2.06
C PRO A 333 -2.49 -6.82 2.01
N THR A 334 -1.35 -6.13 1.89
CA THR A 334 -0.01 -6.72 2.08
C THR A 334 0.14 -7.27 3.49
N TYR A 335 -0.52 -6.62 4.45
CA TYR A 335 -0.48 -6.95 5.85
C TYR A 335 -1.83 -7.52 6.28
N PRO A 336 -1.88 -8.66 6.98
CA PRO A 336 -3.13 -9.17 7.51
C PRO A 336 -3.67 -8.23 8.59
N LEU A 337 -4.99 -8.25 8.74
CA LEU A 337 -5.63 -7.75 9.94
C LEU A 337 -5.34 -8.71 11.10
N ARG A 338 -5.03 -8.14 12.27
CA ARG A 338 -4.89 -8.89 13.52
C ARG A 338 -5.70 -8.17 14.59
N ARG A 339 -6.47 -8.93 15.35
CA ARG A 339 -7.20 -8.40 16.51
C ARG A 339 -6.23 -8.04 17.63
N TYR A 340 -6.29 -6.79 18.06
CA TYR A 340 -5.63 -6.33 19.27
C TYR A 340 -6.61 -6.37 20.44
N THR A 341 -6.11 -6.82 21.59
CA THR A 341 -6.89 -7.02 22.82
C THR A 341 -6.34 -6.25 24.01
N GLY A 342 -5.25 -5.49 23.80
CA GLY A 342 -4.66 -4.63 24.81
C GLY A 342 -5.61 -3.55 25.37
N PRO A 343 -5.17 -2.86 26.43
CA PRO A 343 -5.97 -1.83 27.08
C PRO A 343 -6.22 -0.64 26.15
N LEU A 344 -7.40 -0.02 26.26
CA LEU A 344 -7.70 1.18 25.48
C LEU A 344 -6.78 2.34 25.88
N PHE A 345 -6.55 2.53 27.18
CA PHE A 345 -5.67 3.55 27.75
C PHE A 345 -4.74 2.92 28.80
N VAL A 346 -3.48 3.36 28.84
CA VAL A 346 -2.45 2.96 29.81
C VAL A 346 -1.95 4.21 30.52
N ASN A 347 -2.46 4.45 31.74
CA ASN A 347 -2.22 5.67 32.51
C ASN A 347 -2.79 6.97 31.89
N GLY A 348 -3.79 6.84 31.01
CA GLY A 348 -4.47 7.96 30.35
C GLY A 348 -3.80 8.37 29.04
N VAL A 349 -4.41 9.31 28.31
CA VAL A 349 -3.88 9.76 27.01
C VAL A 349 -2.64 10.64 27.19
N ASN A 350 -1.55 10.31 26.50
CA ASN A 350 -0.33 11.10 26.46
C ASN A 350 0.09 11.42 25.01
N SER A 351 0.59 12.64 24.77
CA SER A 351 1.09 12.99 23.44
C SER A 351 2.30 12.15 23.01
N GLY A 352 3.06 11.63 23.98
CA GLY A 352 4.17 10.71 23.80
C GLY A 352 3.78 9.39 23.16
N ASP A 353 2.54 8.93 23.36
CA ASP A 353 2.06 7.64 22.83
C ASP A 353 1.99 7.69 21.31
N VAL A 354 1.64 8.83 20.72
CA VAL A 354 1.40 8.97 19.28
C VAL A 354 2.66 8.73 18.46
N ARG A 355 2.72 7.61 17.73
CA ARG A 355 3.77 7.31 16.76
C ARG A 355 3.16 7.06 15.39
N GLN A 356 3.49 7.91 14.42
CA GLN A 356 3.08 7.72 13.03
C GLN A 356 3.63 6.41 12.44
N GLY A 357 2.84 5.75 11.60
CA GLY A 357 3.26 4.58 10.85
C GLY A 357 3.73 4.88 9.43
N ALA A 358 3.53 3.91 8.54
CA ALA A 358 4.13 3.87 7.20
C ALA A 358 3.48 4.78 6.14
N ILE A 359 2.57 5.68 6.49
CA ILE A 359 1.83 6.52 5.53
C ILE A 359 2.13 8.00 5.70
N GLY A 360 1.99 8.77 4.62
CA GLY A 360 2.19 10.22 4.57
C GLY A 360 1.03 11.02 5.18
N ASN A 361 0.51 10.59 6.33
CA ASN A 361 -0.60 11.26 7.02
C ASN A 361 -0.15 12.18 8.16
N CYS A 362 1.12 12.58 8.24
CA CYS A 362 1.75 13.26 9.38
C CYS A 362 0.96 14.41 10.02
N TYR A 363 0.15 15.12 9.24
CA TYR A 363 -0.78 16.15 9.70
C TYR A 363 -1.78 15.62 10.77
N PHE A 364 -2.18 14.36 10.67
CA PHE A 364 -3.08 13.69 11.61
C PHE A 364 -2.42 13.39 12.97
N PRO A 365 -1.34 12.60 13.08
CA PRO A 365 -0.67 12.37 14.35
C PRO A 365 -0.12 13.66 14.97
N ALA A 366 0.34 14.63 14.17
CA ALA A 366 0.77 15.93 14.70
C ALA A 366 -0.39 16.67 15.40
N ALA A 367 -1.58 16.69 14.80
CA ALA A 367 -2.76 17.31 15.38
C ALA A 367 -3.30 16.54 16.59
N VAL A 368 -3.34 15.21 16.52
CA VAL A 368 -3.77 14.35 17.64
C VAL A 368 -2.83 14.52 18.83
N ALA A 369 -1.51 14.48 18.63
CA ALA A 369 -0.52 14.70 19.69
C ALA A 369 -0.62 16.12 20.28
N ALA A 370 -0.93 17.13 19.46
CA ALA A 370 -1.15 18.49 19.94
C ALA A 370 -2.39 18.59 20.84
N VAL A 371 -3.51 17.94 20.49
CA VAL A 371 -4.71 17.86 21.34
C VAL A 371 -4.42 17.08 22.62
N ALA A 372 -3.78 15.91 22.50
CA ALA A 372 -3.39 15.09 23.65
C ALA A 372 -2.46 15.83 24.62
N HIS A 373 -1.57 16.70 24.12
CA HIS A 373 -0.66 17.46 24.97
C HIS A 373 -1.36 18.46 25.89
N VAL A 374 -2.45 19.08 25.42
CA VAL A 374 -3.12 20.18 26.14
C VAL A 374 -4.46 19.79 26.75
N SER A 375 -5.17 18.84 26.14
CA SER A 375 -6.49 18.36 26.58
C SER A 375 -6.66 16.86 26.29
N PRO A 376 -5.96 15.97 27.03
CA PRO A 376 -6.11 14.51 26.93
C PRO A 376 -7.58 14.07 26.96
N LYS A 377 -8.38 14.73 27.81
CA LYS A 377 -9.79 14.46 28.00
C LYS A 377 -10.63 14.58 26.73
N THR A 378 -10.25 15.47 25.80
CA THR A 378 -10.92 15.60 24.51
C THR A 378 -10.84 14.32 23.68
N ILE A 379 -9.73 13.58 23.79
CA ILE A 379 -9.52 12.31 23.10
C ILE A 379 -10.22 11.18 23.86
N GLU A 380 -10.08 11.14 25.18
CA GLU A 380 -10.77 10.13 26.02
C GLU A 380 -12.29 10.17 25.80
N ASP A 381 -12.89 11.36 25.78
CA ASP A 381 -14.33 11.54 25.56
C ASP A 381 -14.75 11.34 24.10
N ALA A 382 -13.80 11.30 23.16
CA ALA A 382 -14.08 11.03 21.76
C ALA A 382 -14.19 9.53 21.47
N ILE A 383 -13.65 8.65 22.33
CA ILE A 383 -13.60 7.20 22.10
C ILE A 383 -14.41 6.49 23.19
N THR A 384 -15.49 5.83 22.80
CA THR A 384 -16.30 5.00 23.70
C THR A 384 -16.16 3.54 23.31
N GLU A 385 -15.73 2.70 24.25
CA GLU A 385 -15.71 1.25 24.08
C GLU A 385 -17.11 0.67 24.25
N THR A 386 -17.49 -0.24 23.35
CA THR A 386 -18.77 -0.94 23.32
C THR A 386 -18.59 -2.42 23.04
N THR A 387 -19.67 -3.20 23.14
CA THR A 387 -19.67 -4.62 22.82
C THR A 387 -20.69 -4.91 21.73
N ASN A 388 -20.26 -5.60 20.67
CA ASN A 388 -21.14 -5.95 19.55
C ASN A 388 -21.99 -7.20 19.86
N ALA A 389 -22.88 -7.57 18.93
CA ALA A 389 -23.79 -8.71 19.10
C ALA A 389 -23.09 -10.07 19.22
N ALA A 390 -21.83 -10.17 18.78
CA ALA A 390 -20.98 -11.36 18.93
C ALA A 390 -20.22 -11.39 20.27
N GLY A 391 -20.37 -10.35 21.11
CA GLY A 391 -19.66 -10.24 22.39
C GLY A 391 -18.24 -9.68 22.27
N GLU A 392 -17.86 -9.12 21.13
CA GLU A 392 -16.53 -8.57 20.88
C GLU A 392 -16.47 -7.05 21.12
N ARG A 393 -15.26 -6.52 21.38
CA ARG A 393 -15.01 -5.09 21.64
C ARG A 393 -15.05 -4.28 20.34
N ASP A 394 -15.93 -3.30 20.31
CA ASP A 394 -15.99 -2.24 19.29
C ASP A 394 -15.72 -0.88 19.92
N PHE A 395 -15.38 0.11 19.12
CA PHE A 395 -15.05 1.46 19.54
C PHE A 395 -15.81 2.48 18.71
N ASN A 396 -16.62 3.29 19.37
CA ASN A 396 -17.32 4.42 18.77
C ASN A 396 -16.46 5.67 18.91
N VAL A 397 -16.08 6.25 17.77
CA VAL A 397 -15.22 7.43 17.71
C VAL A 397 -15.97 8.62 17.16
N ARG A 398 -15.95 9.75 17.88
CA ARG A 398 -16.62 10.98 17.50
C ARG A 398 -15.72 11.89 16.67
N PHE A 399 -16.22 12.34 15.52
CA PHE A 399 -15.64 13.43 14.73
C PHE A 399 -16.66 14.55 14.49
N TYR A 400 -16.17 15.71 14.07
CA TYR A 400 -16.98 16.81 13.55
C TYR A 400 -16.67 17.04 12.07
N SER A 401 -17.71 17.12 11.26
CA SER A 401 -17.60 17.49 9.85
C SER A 401 -17.22 18.96 9.68
N ARG A 402 -16.87 19.38 8.47
CA ARG A 402 -16.61 20.80 8.16
C ARG A 402 -17.81 21.71 8.45
N SER A 403 -19.04 21.18 8.47
CA SER A 403 -20.24 21.93 8.83
C SER A 403 -20.49 21.99 10.34
N GLY A 404 -19.57 21.46 11.16
CA GLY A 404 -19.74 21.34 12.62
C GLY A 404 -20.67 20.20 13.04
N ARG A 405 -21.13 19.36 12.10
CA ARG A 405 -22.01 18.23 12.42
C ARG A 405 -21.19 17.13 13.10
N MET A 406 -21.67 16.67 14.25
CA MET A 406 -21.10 15.52 14.94
C MET A 406 -21.42 14.24 14.17
N GLU A 407 -20.40 13.41 13.96
CA GLU A 407 -20.48 12.13 13.26
C GLU A 407 -19.77 11.07 14.10
N MET A 408 -20.44 9.94 14.34
CA MET A 408 -19.88 8.80 15.05
C MET A 408 -19.41 7.76 14.03
N VAL A 409 -18.23 7.18 14.26
CA VAL A 409 -17.64 6.13 13.43
C VAL A 409 -17.26 4.96 14.33
N THR A 410 -17.86 3.80 14.06
CA THR A 410 -17.58 2.55 14.80
C THR A 410 -16.50 1.75 14.08
N VAL A 411 -15.52 1.27 14.83
CA VAL A 411 -14.45 0.38 14.38
C VAL A 411 -14.18 -0.68 15.44
N ASP A 412 -13.72 -1.86 15.04
CA ASP A 412 -13.12 -2.84 15.96
C ASP A 412 -11.60 -2.59 16.11
N ALA A 413 -10.92 -3.47 16.87
CA ALA A 413 -9.47 -3.47 17.05
C ALA A 413 -8.69 -4.39 16.08
N ASP A 414 -9.23 -4.70 14.90
CA ASP A 414 -8.47 -5.36 13.83
C ASP A 414 -7.57 -4.34 13.13
N LEU A 415 -6.25 -4.50 13.29
CA LEU A 415 -5.28 -3.57 12.72
C LEU A 415 -4.38 -4.28 11.72
N TYR A 416 -4.10 -3.62 10.60
CA TYR A 416 -3.14 -4.11 9.62
C TYR A 416 -1.77 -4.23 10.27
N THR A 417 -1.26 -5.46 10.34
CA THR A 417 -0.14 -5.80 11.23
C THR A 417 1.00 -6.42 10.45
N ARG A 418 2.22 -5.98 10.78
CA ARG A 418 3.45 -6.54 10.21
C ARG A 418 3.55 -8.03 10.57
N SER A 419 4.14 -8.83 9.70
CA SER A 419 4.35 -10.26 9.96
C SER A 419 5.20 -10.52 11.22
N TRP A 420 6.07 -9.57 11.58
CA TRP A 420 6.88 -9.60 12.80
C TRP A 420 6.25 -8.88 14.01
N GLY A 421 5.00 -8.43 13.92
CA GLY A 421 4.27 -7.77 14.99
C GLY A 421 4.19 -6.25 14.89
N GLY A 422 3.15 -5.69 15.52
CA GLY A 422 2.84 -4.26 15.52
C GLY A 422 2.06 -3.76 14.29
N PRO A 423 1.20 -2.74 14.46
CA PRO A 423 0.39 -2.18 13.39
C PRO A 423 1.26 -1.39 12.40
N ILE A 424 0.92 -1.42 11.11
CA ILE A 424 1.67 -0.73 10.04
C ILE A 424 1.46 0.78 10.03
N TYR A 425 0.29 1.22 10.47
CA TYR A 425 -0.06 2.63 10.61
C TYR A 425 0.30 3.12 12.01
N GLY A 426 -0.48 4.03 12.56
CA GLY A 426 -0.29 4.58 13.88
C GLY A 426 -0.17 3.50 14.96
N THR A 427 0.79 3.69 15.86
CA THR A 427 1.00 2.83 17.03
C THR A 427 1.19 3.69 18.26
N THR A 428 1.01 3.09 19.43
CA THR A 428 1.44 3.67 20.70
C THR A 428 2.90 3.32 21.00
N GLY A 429 3.58 4.17 21.77
CA GLY A 429 4.93 3.87 22.29
C GLY A 429 4.91 2.74 23.31
N GLY A 430 5.98 1.93 23.39
CA GLY A 430 6.10 0.83 24.35
C GLY A 430 5.98 -0.55 23.70
N HIS A 431 4.85 -1.25 23.93
CA HIS A 431 4.63 -2.61 23.41
C HIS A 431 3.89 -2.59 22.07
N THR A 432 4.30 -3.45 21.15
CA THR A 432 3.60 -3.71 19.88
C THR A 432 2.89 -5.08 19.87
N ASP A 433 2.94 -5.80 21.00
CA ASP A 433 2.24 -7.06 21.22
C ASP A 433 0.73 -6.84 21.25
N ALA A 434 -0.02 -7.74 20.59
CA ALA A 434 -1.46 -7.55 20.39
C ALA A 434 -2.29 -7.46 21.68
N ASP A 435 -1.85 -8.12 22.74
CA ASP A 435 -2.50 -8.20 24.05
C ASP A 435 -2.01 -7.14 25.06
N LYS A 436 -0.98 -6.35 24.71
CA LYS A 436 -0.36 -5.37 25.62
C LYS A 436 -0.33 -3.95 25.07
N MET A 437 -0.37 -3.79 23.75
CA MET A 437 -0.33 -2.48 23.11
C MET A 437 -1.53 -1.64 23.53
N GLU A 438 -1.27 -0.37 23.86
CA GLU A 438 -2.31 0.61 24.13
C GLU A 438 -3.04 1.00 22.83
N LEU A 439 -4.37 1.05 22.85
CA LEU A 439 -5.16 1.09 21.62
C LEU A 439 -5.69 2.45 21.19
N TRP A 440 -5.77 3.46 22.07
CA TRP A 440 -6.53 4.68 21.76
C TRP A 440 -6.09 5.36 20.46
N PHE A 441 -4.78 5.47 20.21
CA PHE A 441 -4.26 6.15 19.02
C PHE A 441 -4.51 5.36 17.72
N PRO A 442 -4.14 4.07 17.60
CA PRO A 442 -4.46 3.28 16.41
C PRO A 442 -5.97 3.19 16.13
N ILE A 443 -6.81 3.12 17.17
CA ILE A 443 -8.28 3.12 17.03
C ILE A 443 -8.76 4.46 16.47
N LEU A 444 -8.26 5.58 17.00
CA LEU A 444 -8.61 6.91 16.52
C LEU A 444 -8.20 7.11 15.05
N GLU A 445 -7.00 6.65 14.67
CA GLU A 445 -6.53 6.72 13.29
C GLU A 445 -7.34 5.83 12.35
N LYS A 446 -7.66 4.60 12.76
CA LYS A 446 -8.53 3.68 11.99
C LYS A 446 -9.91 4.29 11.75
N ALA A 447 -10.52 4.85 12.80
CA ALA A 447 -11.80 5.51 12.68
C ALA A 447 -11.73 6.76 11.78
N PHE A 448 -10.64 7.53 11.84
CA PHE A 448 -10.45 8.66 10.94
C PHE A 448 -10.26 8.23 9.49
N ALA A 449 -9.47 7.18 9.24
CA ALA A 449 -9.31 6.58 7.92
C ALA A 449 -10.67 6.10 7.37
N LYS A 450 -11.47 5.42 8.20
CA LYS A 450 -12.83 4.98 7.84
C LYS A 450 -13.76 6.15 7.54
N TRP A 451 -13.74 7.17 8.37
CA TRP A 451 -14.51 8.40 8.17
C TRP A 451 -14.16 9.12 6.86
N LYS A 452 -12.88 9.11 6.49
CA LYS A 452 -12.38 9.70 5.23
C LYS A 452 -12.44 8.73 4.04
N GLY A 453 -12.77 7.47 4.28
CA GLY A 453 -12.99 6.42 3.28
C GLY A 453 -11.90 5.35 3.18
N SER A 454 -10.64 5.63 3.54
CA SER A 454 -9.55 4.63 3.63
C SER A 454 -8.27 5.22 4.23
N TYR A 455 -7.27 4.37 4.50
CA TYR A 455 -5.91 4.83 4.82
C TYR A 455 -5.25 5.54 3.62
N ASP A 456 -5.59 5.15 2.39
CA ASP A 456 -5.17 5.84 1.16
C ASP A 456 -5.70 7.28 1.09
N ALA A 457 -6.96 7.50 1.49
CA ALA A 457 -7.58 8.82 1.52
C ALA A 457 -6.92 9.79 2.52
N ILE A 458 -6.26 9.27 3.55
CA ILE A 458 -5.58 10.09 4.57
C ILE A 458 -4.05 10.12 4.42
N GLY A 459 -3.47 9.20 3.63
CA GLY A 459 -2.02 8.95 3.57
C GLY A 459 -1.22 9.75 2.54
N ASN A 460 -1.88 10.63 1.78
CA ASN A 460 -1.25 11.42 0.70
C ASN A 460 -1.14 12.92 1.06
N GLY A 461 -0.86 13.24 2.32
CA GLY A 461 -0.84 14.61 2.83
C GLY A 461 -2.23 15.14 3.21
N GLY A 462 -2.26 16.28 3.90
CA GLY A 462 -3.50 16.85 4.44
C GLY A 462 -3.26 18.06 5.33
N SER A 463 -4.28 18.45 6.09
CA SER A 463 -4.26 19.68 6.90
C SER A 463 -4.44 19.38 8.37
N SER A 464 -3.44 19.72 9.20
CA SER A 464 -3.53 19.57 10.65
C SER A 464 -4.67 20.40 11.22
N ALA A 465 -4.92 21.59 10.68
CA ALA A 465 -6.05 22.43 11.04
C ALA A 465 -7.42 21.73 10.84
N ALA A 466 -7.57 20.99 9.74
CA ALA A 466 -8.79 20.22 9.48
C ALA A 466 -8.96 19.08 10.50
N VAL A 467 -7.86 18.46 10.95
CA VAL A 467 -7.89 17.42 11.99
C VAL A 467 -8.21 18.01 13.37
N LEU A 468 -7.59 19.14 13.73
CA LEU A 468 -7.93 19.86 14.96
C LEU A 468 -9.43 20.21 15.00
N THR A 469 -9.99 20.66 13.88
CA THR A 469 -11.42 20.92 13.73
C THR A 469 -12.23 19.62 13.84
N ALA A 470 -11.79 18.54 13.21
CA ALA A 470 -12.49 17.26 13.25
C ALA A 470 -12.56 16.65 14.66
N LEU A 471 -11.55 16.85 15.50
CA LEU A 471 -11.53 16.33 16.87
C LEU A 471 -12.36 17.20 17.84
N THR A 472 -12.33 18.52 17.64
CA THR A 472 -12.83 19.48 18.64
C THR A 472 -14.10 20.22 18.23
N GLY A 473 -14.45 20.25 16.95
CA GLY A 473 -15.54 21.05 16.40
C GLY A 473 -15.23 22.55 16.35
N LYS A 474 -14.04 22.97 16.78
CA LYS A 474 -13.62 24.37 16.83
C LYS A 474 -12.81 24.74 15.59
N SER A 475 -12.92 26.01 15.18
CA SER A 475 -12.15 26.54 14.05
C SER A 475 -10.71 26.88 14.44
N THR A 476 -9.83 26.98 13.45
CA THR A 476 -8.42 27.35 13.64
C THR A 476 -8.11 28.74 13.08
N THR A 477 -7.05 29.35 13.60
CA THR A 477 -6.34 30.48 13.01
C THR A 477 -5.03 30.00 12.39
N TYR A 478 -4.50 30.77 11.45
CA TYR A 478 -3.27 30.47 10.72
C TYR A 478 -2.31 31.65 10.83
N LEU A 479 -1.02 31.33 10.97
CA LEU A 479 0.09 32.27 10.85
C LEU A 479 1.01 31.77 9.75
N ASP A 480 1.56 32.70 8.98
CA ASP A 480 2.46 32.40 7.86
C ASP A 480 3.84 33.01 8.14
N PRO A 481 4.87 32.21 8.44
CA PRO A 481 6.23 32.69 8.65
C PRO A 481 6.85 33.47 7.48
N GLY A 482 6.30 33.38 6.27
CA GLY A 482 6.69 34.21 5.13
C GLY A 482 6.11 35.63 5.15
N TYR A 483 5.03 35.88 5.90
CA TYR A 483 4.36 37.19 5.98
C TYR A 483 4.37 37.80 7.39
N ASP A 484 4.19 36.98 8.42
CA ASP A 484 4.13 37.40 9.82
C ASP A 484 5.55 37.60 10.40
N SER A 485 5.72 38.65 11.21
CA SER A 485 7.02 38.88 11.86
C SER A 485 7.36 37.74 12.85
N PRO A 486 8.64 37.34 12.98
CA PRO A 486 9.05 36.30 13.92
C PRO A 486 8.55 36.55 15.36
N ASP A 487 8.59 37.81 15.81
CA ASP A 487 8.11 38.19 17.12
C ASP A 487 6.59 38.05 17.29
N ALA A 488 5.80 38.28 16.24
CA ALA A 488 4.36 38.05 16.26
C ALA A 488 4.05 36.56 16.38
N ILE A 489 4.75 35.72 15.60
CA ILE A 489 4.64 34.26 15.65
C ILE A 489 4.98 33.76 17.06
N PHE A 490 6.12 34.19 17.61
CA PHE A 490 6.52 33.80 18.96
C PHE A 490 5.49 34.19 20.01
N ARG A 491 4.98 35.43 19.99
CA ARG A 491 3.95 35.88 20.93
C ARG A 491 2.66 35.07 20.80
N ALA A 492 2.22 34.80 19.58
CA ALA A 492 1.00 34.03 19.33
C ALA A 492 1.13 32.58 19.78
N VAL A 493 2.23 31.91 19.44
CA VAL A 493 2.53 30.53 19.89
C VAL A 493 2.66 30.46 21.40
N LYS A 494 3.35 31.43 22.01
CA LYS A 494 3.48 31.50 23.47
C LYS A 494 2.12 31.66 24.14
N ALA A 495 1.32 32.63 23.69
CA ALA A 495 -0.01 32.87 24.24
C ALA A 495 -0.93 31.64 24.08
N ALA A 496 -0.91 30.99 22.92
CA ALA A 496 -1.68 29.79 22.67
C ALA A 496 -1.24 28.61 23.55
N GLY A 497 0.06 28.41 23.76
CA GLY A 497 0.59 27.41 24.70
C GLY A 497 0.17 27.68 26.16
N ASP A 498 0.26 28.94 26.58
CA ASP A 498 -0.17 29.37 27.92
C ASP A 498 -1.70 29.17 28.11
N ASN A 499 -2.49 29.37 27.05
CA ASN A 499 -3.94 29.16 27.01
C ASN A 499 -4.38 27.70 26.72
N LYS A 500 -3.44 26.74 26.66
CA LYS A 500 -3.75 25.32 26.38
C LYS A 500 -4.48 25.10 25.05
N GLN A 501 -4.14 25.89 24.03
CA GLN A 501 -4.68 25.74 22.68
C GLN A 501 -3.80 24.76 21.87
N PRO A 502 -4.38 23.71 21.25
CA PRO A 502 -3.65 22.83 20.35
C PRO A 502 -3.06 23.59 19.15
N MET A 503 -1.81 23.27 18.79
CA MET A 503 -1.11 23.93 17.68
C MET A 503 -0.32 22.93 16.83
N CYS A 504 -0.22 23.22 15.54
CA CYS A 504 0.60 22.46 14.60
C CYS A 504 1.35 23.40 13.66
N ALA A 505 2.46 22.94 13.11
CA ALA A 505 3.20 23.67 12.09
C ALA A 505 3.58 22.76 10.92
N GLY A 506 3.48 23.27 9.70
CA GLY A 506 3.89 22.60 8.47
C GLY A 506 5.23 23.13 7.96
N THR A 507 5.99 22.27 7.28
CA THR A 507 7.25 22.63 6.61
C THR A 507 7.08 22.73 5.10
N HIS A 508 7.88 23.57 4.43
CA HIS A 508 7.91 23.69 2.98
C HIS A 508 8.24 22.38 2.25
N ASP A 509 7.76 22.26 1.00
CA ASP A 509 8.15 21.21 0.06
C ASP A 509 9.41 21.60 -0.74
N ASP A 510 10.51 21.89 -0.04
CA ASP A 510 11.83 22.11 -0.63
C ASP A 510 12.88 21.28 0.11
N LYS A 511 13.11 20.04 -0.34
CA LYS A 511 14.05 19.10 0.29
C LYS A 511 15.46 19.67 0.49
N LYS A 512 15.91 20.63 -0.35
CA LYS A 512 17.27 21.19 -0.22
C LYS A 512 17.42 22.04 1.03
N LEU A 513 16.35 22.75 1.41
CA LEU A 513 16.29 23.63 2.59
C LEU A 513 16.56 22.89 3.91
N TYR A 514 16.28 21.58 3.95
CA TYR A 514 16.31 20.76 5.17
C TYR A 514 17.59 19.93 5.34
N THR A 515 18.56 20.09 4.44
CA THR A 515 19.84 19.37 4.54
C THR A 515 20.54 19.72 5.86
N ASN A 516 20.83 18.71 6.69
CA ASN A 516 21.50 18.83 8.01
C ASN A 516 20.76 19.71 9.05
N THR A 517 19.45 19.93 8.92
CA THR A 517 18.70 20.72 9.89
C THR A 517 18.10 19.88 11.02
N GLY A 518 17.93 18.57 10.81
CA GLY A 518 17.17 17.69 11.71
C GLY A 518 15.64 17.91 11.64
N VAL A 519 15.17 18.73 10.71
CA VAL A 519 13.76 18.96 10.38
C VAL A 519 13.49 18.37 8.99
N TYR A 520 12.30 17.84 8.75
CA TYR A 520 11.94 17.17 7.49
C TYR A 520 11.02 18.04 6.63
N ALA A 521 11.27 18.05 5.31
CA ALA A 521 10.44 18.74 4.33
C ALA A 521 9.06 18.08 4.17
N ASN A 522 8.06 18.87 3.75
CA ASN A 522 6.68 18.41 3.51
C ASN A 522 6.12 17.54 4.67
N HIS A 523 6.40 17.97 5.91
CA HIS A 523 6.06 17.27 7.14
C HIS A 523 5.34 18.19 8.13
N ALA A 524 4.54 17.61 9.00
CA ALA A 524 3.80 18.32 10.04
C ALA A 524 4.35 18.00 11.43
N TYR A 525 4.42 19.02 12.28
CA TYR A 525 4.90 18.92 13.66
C TYR A 525 3.83 19.44 14.62
N SER A 526 3.76 18.85 15.81
CA SER A 526 3.01 19.46 16.92
C SER A 526 3.81 20.65 17.46
N VAL A 527 3.16 21.78 17.71
CA VAL A 527 3.75 22.91 18.41
C VAL A 527 3.26 22.85 19.85
N LEU A 528 4.18 22.76 20.79
CA LEU A 528 3.88 22.55 22.21
C LEU A 528 3.86 23.87 22.99
N GLY A 529 4.48 24.90 22.44
CA GLY A 529 4.58 26.21 23.06
C GLY A 529 5.84 26.93 22.60
N ALA A 530 6.21 27.96 23.36
CA ALA A 530 7.42 28.73 23.11
C ALA A 530 8.06 29.16 24.43
N GLU A 531 9.39 29.20 24.44
CA GLU A 531 10.19 29.60 25.61
C GLU A 531 11.26 30.60 25.24
N GLU A 532 11.70 31.38 26.23
CA GLU A 532 12.88 32.23 26.11
C GLU A 532 13.93 31.73 27.09
N SER A 533 15.15 31.48 26.59
CA SER A 533 16.25 30.96 27.40
C SER A 533 17.57 31.48 26.85
N GLY A 534 18.48 31.94 27.72
CA GLY A 534 19.78 32.47 27.31
C GLY A 534 19.70 33.65 26.34
N GLY A 535 18.66 34.48 26.44
CA GLY A 535 18.43 35.62 25.54
C GLY A 535 17.96 35.23 24.13
N LYS A 536 17.57 33.97 23.91
CA LYS A 536 17.06 33.45 22.64
C LYS A 536 15.64 32.93 22.80
N LYS A 537 14.86 33.06 21.72
CA LYS A 537 13.48 32.59 21.61
C LYS A 537 13.44 31.24 20.90
N TYR A 538 12.69 30.30 21.46
CA TYR A 538 12.55 28.95 20.95
C TYR A 538 11.08 28.56 20.79
N ILE A 539 10.80 27.79 19.74
CA ILE A 539 9.52 27.09 19.57
C ILE A 539 9.73 25.63 20.03
N LEU A 540 8.85 25.16 20.90
CA LEU A 540 8.84 23.78 21.39
C LEU A 540 8.02 22.93 20.43
N LEU A 541 8.60 21.83 19.95
CA LEU A 541 8.07 21.02 18.86
C LEU A 541 8.08 19.54 19.22
N ARG A 542 7.21 18.80 18.54
CA ARG A 542 7.27 17.33 18.52
C ARG A 542 7.15 16.81 17.10
N ASN A 543 8.09 15.94 16.70
CA ASN A 543 7.97 15.12 15.50
C ASN A 543 6.95 13.99 15.75
N PRO A 544 5.86 13.88 14.98
CA PRO A 544 4.84 12.83 15.17
C PRO A 544 5.34 11.42 14.89
N TRP A 545 6.51 11.24 14.25
CA TRP A 545 7.18 9.94 14.19
C TRP A 545 7.59 9.46 15.58
N GLY A 546 7.77 10.40 16.51
CA GLY A 546 8.20 10.10 17.85
C GLY A 546 9.68 9.79 17.99
N GLU A 547 10.44 10.24 17.01
CA GLU A 547 11.88 10.14 16.90
C GLU A 547 12.38 11.19 15.91
N SER A 548 13.70 11.21 15.68
CA SER A 548 14.37 12.05 14.69
C SER A 548 14.15 13.54 14.95
N GLU A 549 14.60 14.02 16.10
CA GLU A 549 14.52 15.44 16.43
C GLU A 549 15.69 16.27 15.90
N ALA A 550 15.47 17.59 15.82
CA ALA A 550 16.55 18.52 15.58
C ALA A 550 17.37 18.73 16.85
N GLY A 551 18.67 18.45 16.77
CA GLY A 551 19.58 18.50 17.93
C GLY A 551 19.66 17.14 18.64
N ASN A 552 20.14 17.15 19.87
CA ASN A 552 20.25 15.95 20.70
C ASN A 552 20.09 16.35 22.17
N ASP A 553 19.00 15.91 22.79
CA ASP A 553 18.72 16.11 24.22
C ASP A 553 18.96 14.83 25.06
N GLY A 554 19.55 13.80 24.44
CA GLY A 554 19.79 12.49 25.03
C GLY A 554 18.63 11.51 24.90
N LYS A 555 17.53 11.90 24.25
CA LYS A 555 16.37 11.05 23.96
C LYS A 555 16.09 11.02 22.45
N ASN A 556 15.23 10.09 22.06
CA ASN A 556 14.70 9.95 20.70
C ASN A 556 13.21 9.67 20.83
N ASP A 557 12.46 10.66 21.32
CA ASP A 557 11.04 10.60 21.66
C ASP A 557 10.16 11.57 20.85
N GLY A 558 10.77 12.30 19.93
CA GLY A 558 10.20 13.29 19.02
C GLY A 558 10.28 14.73 19.54
N TYR A 559 10.63 14.98 20.81
CA TYR A 559 10.54 16.32 21.41
C TYR A 559 11.82 17.13 21.24
N PHE A 560 11.68 18.37 20.76
CA PHE A 560 12.81 19.29 20.66
C PHE A 560 12.38 20.74 20.72
N LYS A 561 13.38 21.61 20.76
CA LYS A 561 13.18 23.05 20.62
C LYS A 561 14.01 23.56 19.45
N LEU A 562 13.41 24.47 18.69
CA LEU A 562 14.06 25.09 17.54
C LEU A 562 14.14 26.60 17.77
N GLU A 563 15.29 27.20 17.49
CA GLU A 563 15.43 28.65 17.61
C GLU A 563 14.45 29.33 16.64
N LEU A 564 13.78 30.39 17.09
CA LEU A 564 12.74 31.09 16.33
C LEU A 564 13.22 31.51 14.93
N SER A 565 14.48 31.92 14.81
CA SER A 565 15.13 32.30 13.55
C SER A 565 15.19 31.14 12.54
N GLN A 566 15.42 29.91 13.02
CA GLN A 566 15.37 28.70 12.19
C GLN A 566 13.94 28.27 11.92
N PHE A 567 13.05 28.39 12.91
CA PHE A 567 11.64 28.04 12.76
C PHE A 567 10.99 28.82 11.60
N VAL A 568 11.12 30.15 11.59
CA VAL A 568 10.50 30.97 10.53
C VAL A 568 11.08 30.74 9.14
N LYS A 569 12.28 30.15 9.06
CA LYS A 569 12.92 29.77 7.79
C LYS A 569 12.44 28.40 7.30
N LEU A 570 12.18 27.47 8.21
CA LEU A 570 11.93 26.06 7.89
C LEU A 570 10.44 25.70 7.88
N TYR A 571 9.58 26.53 8.44
CA TYR A 571 8.14 26.24 8.54
C TYR A 571 7.35 27.17 7.64
N SER A 572 6.43 26.59 6.88
CA SER A 572 5.51 27.30 6.00
C SER A 572 4.34 27.91 6.76
N ASP A 573 4.00 27.35 7.92
CA ASP A 573 2.80 27.75 8.63
C ASP A 573 2.71 27.33 10.08
N VAL A 574 1.83 28.02 10.82
CA VAL A 574 1.36 27.61 12.14
C VAL A 574 -0.16 27.68 12.21
N SER A 575 -0.78 26.54 12.47
CA SER A 575 -2.20 26.41 12.76
C SER A 575 -2.43 26.40 14.28
N ILE A 576 -3.32 27.25 14.77
CA ILE A 576 -3.68 27.36 16.19
C ILE A 576 -5.19 27.13 16.33
N LEU A 577 -5.62 26.20 17.17
CA LEU A 577 -7.04 26.02 17.47
C LEU A 577 -7.58 27.20 18.27
N ARG A 578 -8.71 27.78 17.88
CA ARG A 578 -9.34 28.86 18.67
C ARG A 578 -9.82 28.34 20.03
N ALA A 579 -9.67 29.18 21.05
CA ALA A 579 -10.10 28.91 22.43
C ALA A 579 -11.60 28.62 22.51
#